data_AF-A0A1I2IX56-F1
#
_entry.id   AF-A0A1I2IX56-F1
#
_cell.length_a   1.000
_cell.length_b   1.000
_cell.length_c   1.000
_cell.angle_alpha   90.00
_cell.angle_beta   90.00
_cell.angle_gamma   90.00
#
_symmetry.space_group_name_H-M   'P 1'
#
loop_
_entity.id
_entity.type
_entity.pdbx_description
1 polymer ?
#
loop_
_entity_poly.entity_id
_entity_poly.type
_entity_poly.pdbx_seq_one_letter_code
_entity_poly.pdbx_strand_id
1 'polypeptide(L)'
;MVRHPLIDDVVGPAIVVDSASPVVWLTEALASLLRRASESGRFVVLRTGPGSALTPALRHALGAYGAAWAVTDPDGTLRDGRTGVAASRIEDFVHRGPELVGTPSPEHPVARDSVRQISIDLTLRHHAERAIDIGSAIEALCETVGTCPTRWGTAEPLTVPWDRWVVTQYAKHEAPAVSTSYAVGEGFSATMTAHLLDGVVVETMSAVLTIPEDGADQTLAPRLLDAVHRVAEDVEPVFGVVMQRRGDADHLVRAVSHGEPAPLAVVVGPEATEFLDRDGVWPPPRTTTSTFGGGGLVVRFDDGWEALEAFLDRIDEDRFLQLVGGAPLDPAHDEGTLDGHVGDGSHVFGGHRAP
;
A
#
# COMPACT_ATOMS: atom_id res chain seq x y z
N MET A 1 28.82 1.84 -22.12
CA MET A 1 27.67 1.78 -21.20
C MET A 1 26.96 3.13 -21.31
N VAL A 2 25.80 3.18 -21.95
CA VAL A 2 25.05 4.44 -22.16
C VAL A 2 24.30 4.75 -20.87
N ARG A 3 24.61 5.90 -20.24
CA ARG A 3 23.91 6.39 -19.04
C ARG A 3 22.44 6.61 -19.40
N HIS A 4 21.53 6.08 -18.59
CA HIS A 4 20.09 6.27 -18.81
C HIS A 4 19.75 7.78 -18.79
N PRO A 5 18.91 8.28 -19.71
CA PRO A 5 18.71 9.73 -19.89
C PRO A 5 18.11 10.44 -18.68
N LEU A 6 17.44 9.71 -17.79
CA LEU A 6 16.86 10.26 -16.55
C LEU A 6 17.84 10.30 -15.37
N ILE A 7 19.10 9.88 -15.52
CA ILE A 7 20.06 9.88 -14.41
C ILE A 7 20.75 11.23 -14.33
N ASP A 8 20.36 12.05 -13.38
CA ASP A 8 20.97 13.35 -13.10
C ASP A 8 22.27 13.19 -12.32
N ASP A 9 22.29 12.32 -11.31
CA ASP A 9 23.47 12.11 -10.45
C ASP A 9 23.63 10.66 -9.97
N VAL A 10 24.81 10.32 -9.48
CA VAL A 10 25.14 9.03 -8.86
C VAL A 10 25.89 9.28 -7.56
N VAL A 11 25.22 9.02 -6.44
CA VAL A 11 25.76 9.23 -5.09
C VAL A 11 25.99 7.86 -4.44
N GLY A 12 27.22 7.37 -4.55
CA GLY A 12 27.58 6.02 -4.11
C GLY A 12 26.73 4.95 -4.83
N PRO A 13 25.96 4.11 -4.09
CA PRO A 13 25.04 3.12 -4.68
C PRO A 13 23.74 3.74 -5.22
N ALA A 14 23.42 5.00 -4.87
CA ALA A 14 22.19 5.66 -5.29
C ALA A 14 22.30 6.24 -6.71
N ILE A 15 21.21 6.10 -7.46
CA ILE A 15 20.93 6.78 -8.73
C ILE A 15 19.92 7.86 -8.40
N VAL A 16 20.29 9.14 -8.59
CA VAL A 16 19.40 10.27 -8.31
C VAL A 16 18.73 10.71 -9.60
N VAL A 17 17.42 10.88 -9.53
CA VAL A 17 16.57 11.41 -10.60
C VAL A 17 15.91 12.68 -10.09
N ASP A 18 16.17 13.80 -10.74
CA ASP A 18 15.59 15.09 -10.39
C ASP A 18 14.33 15.37 -11.19
N SER A 19 13.29 15.85 -10.50
CA SER A 19 12.10 16.37 -11.16
C SER A 19 11.67 17.70 -10.56
N ALA A 20 11.59 18.71 -11.43
CA ALA A 20 10.98 20.01 -11.12
C ALA A 20 9.51 20.08 -11.57
N SER A 21 8.93 18.97 -12.04
CA SER A 21 7.54 18.95 -12.50
C SER A 21 6.57 19.11 -11.32
N PRO A 22 5.48 19.89 -11.47
CA PRO A 22 4.43 19.98 -10.45
C PRO A 22 3.75 18.64 -10.17
N VAL A 23 3.62 17.80 -11.20
CA VAL A 23 3.16 16.42 -11.09
C VAL A 23 4.18 15.53 -11.77
N VAL A 24 4.66 14.51 -11.06
CA VAL A 24 5.61 13.52 -11.57
C VAL A 24 4.86 12.23 -11.86
N TRP A 25 5.00 11.77 -13.10
CA TRP A 25 4.23 10.67 -13.67
C TRP A 25 5.13 9.44 -13.82
N LEU A 26 4.55 8.25 -13.72
CA LEU A 26 5.22 6.99 -14.04
C LEU A 26 5.33 6.83 -15.56
N THR A 27 6.22 7.59 -16.18
CA THR A 27 6.51 7.44 -17.61
C THR A 27 7.18 6.08 -17.89
N GLU A 28 7.06 5.58 -19.12
CA GLU A 28 7.74 4.33 -19.53
C GLU A 28 9.26 4.38 -19.26
N ALA A 29 9.88 5.54 -19.47
CA ALA A 29 11.31 5.74 -19.21
C ALA A 29 11.64 5.61 -17.72
N LEU A 30 10.81 6.15 -16.84
CA LEU A 30 11.00 6.06 -15.39
C LEU A 30 10.71 4.65 -14.89
N ALA A 31 9.63 4.02 -15.33
CA ALA A 31 9.33 2.61 -15.02
C ALA A 31 10.48 1.68 -15.46
N SER A 32 11.01 1.89 -16.65
CA SER A 32 12.13 1.13 -17.19
C SER A 32 13.45 1.38 -16.43
N LEU A 33 13.66 2.60 -15.90
CA LEU A 33 14.81 2.88 -15.03
C LEU A 33 14.67 2.15 -13.69
N LEU A 34 13.51 2.26 -13.03
CA LEU A 34 13.24 1.62 -11.74
C LEU A 34 13.47 0.11 -11.81
N ARG A 35 12.89 -0.54 -12.83
CA ARG A 35 13.08 -1.99 -13.06
C ARG A 35 14.54 -2.36 -13.25
N ARG A 36 15.26 -1.70 -14.16
CA ARG A 36 16.67 -2.02 -14.42
C ARG A 36 17.58 -1.73 -13.24
N ALA A 37 17.28 -0.69 -12.47
CA ALA A 37 18.03 -0.37 -11.26
C ALA A 37 17.83 -1.47 -10.22
N SER A 38 16.59 -1.88 -9.96
CA SER A 38 16.27 -2.99 -9.05
C SER A 38 16.94 -4.30 -9.49
N GLU A 39 16.81 -4.70 -10.76
CA GLU A 39 17.46 -5.90 -11.32
C GLU A 39 19.00 -5.88 -11.22
N SER A 40 19.61 -4.70 -11.16
CA SER A 40 21.06 -4.52 -11.02
C SER A 40 21.52 -4.24 -9.59
N GLY A 41 20.63 -4.32 -8.59
CA GLY A 41 20.93 -4.03 -7.19
C GLY A 41 21.31 -2.56 -6.95
N ARG A 42 20.82 -1.65 -7.79
CA ARG A 42 21.02 -0.20 -7.66
C ARG A 42 19.78 0.43 -7.05
N PHE A 43 20.02 1.44 -6.23
CA PHE A 43 18.96 2.12 -5.49
C PHE A 43 18.57 3.42 -6.19
N VAL A 44 17.29 3.64 -6.48
CA VAL A 44 16.83 4.90 -7.10
C VAL A 44 16.30 5.84 -6.03
N VAL A 45 16.68 7.12 -6.11
CA VAL A 45 16.13 8.20 -5.29
C VAL A 45 15.53 9.24 -6.23
N LEU A 46 14.20 9.33 -6.26
CA LEU A 46 13.49 10.42 -6.93
C LEU A 46 13.54 11.65 -6.03
N ARG A 47 14.17 12.73 -6.50
CA ARG A 47 14.27 13.99 -5.78
C ARG A 47 13.37 15.04 -6.41
N THR A 48 12.51 15.67 -5.60
CA THR A 48 11.57 16.70 -6.03
C THR A 48 11.64 17.95 -5.15
N GLY A 49 11.00 19.04 -5.57
CA GLY A 49 10.69 20.15 -4.68
C GLY A 49 9.44 19.88 -3.82
N PRO A 50 9.16 20.72 -2.80
CA PRO A 50 8.02 20.52 -1.88
C PRO A 50 6.65 20.74 -2.52
N GLY A 51 6.60 21.43 -3.67
CA GLY A 51 5.38 21.68 -4.43
C GLY A 51 5.04 20.60 -5.46
N SER A 52 5.89 19.57 -5.60
CA SER A 52 5.64 18.45 -6.51
C SER A 52 4.72 17.42 -5.87
N ALA A 53 3.88 16.79 -6.69
CA ALA A 53 3.08 15.65 -6.32
C ALA A 53 3.42 14.44 -7.20
N LEU A 54 3.31 13.23 -6.66
CA LEU A 54 3.43 11.99 -7.42
C LEU A 54 2.04 11.50 -7.82
N THR A 55 1.93 10.86 -8.97
CA THR A 55 0.73 10.08 -9.28
C THR A 55 0.67 8.81 -8.41
N PRO A 56 -0.52 8.22 -8.18
CA PRO A 56 -0.64 6.92 -7.50
C PRO A 56 0.22 5.83 -8.13
N ALA A 57 0.27 5.79 -9.47
CA ALA A 57 1.06 4.81 -10.20
C ALA A 57 2.55 4.94 -9.89
N LEU A 58 3.10 6.16 -9.89
CA LEU A 58 4.49 6.40 -9.54
C LEU A 58 4.76 6.07 -8.07
N ARG A 59 3.88 6.47 -7.14
CA ARG A 59 4.02 6.12 -5.72
C ARG A 59 4.03 4.61 -5.50
N HIS A 60 3.20 3.86 -6.20
CA HIS A 60 3.23 2.40 -6.15
C HIS A 60 4.55 1.86 -6.72
N ALA A 61 4.97 2.32 -7.91
CA ALA A 61 6.19 1.84 -8.55
C ALA A 61 7.45 2.10 -7.70
N LEU A 62 7.53 3.23 -6.99
CA LEU A 62 8.65 3.46 -6.07
C LEU A 62 8.73 2.39 -4.98
N GLY A 63 7.60 2.05 -4.33
CA GLY A 63 7.55 0.97 -3.34
C GLY A 63 7.92 -0.39 -3.95
N ALA A 64 7.29 -0.75 -5.07
CA ALA A 64 7.50 -2.03 -5.74
C ALA A 64 8.97 -2.28 -6.17
N TYR A 65 9.72 -1.22 -6.46
CA TYR A 65 11.14 -1.31 -6.83
C TYR A 65 12.11 -0.91 -5.71
N GLY A 66 11.62 -0.70 -4.48
CA GLY A 66 12.46 -0.30 -3.34
C GLY A 66 13.18 1.04 -3.56
N ALA A 67 12.55 1.97 -4.26
CA ALA A 67 13.08 3.29 -4.56
C ALA A 67 12.53 4.36 -3.61
N ALA A 68 13.34 5.36 -3.30
CA ALA A 68 12.98 6.43 -2.37
C ALA A 68 12.38 7.65 -3.06
N TRP A 69 11.59 8.41 -2.31
CA TRP A 69 11.19 9.77 -2.65
C TRP A 69 11.77 10.77 -1.66
N ALA A 70 12.70 11.58 -2.14
CA ALA A 70 13.31 12.66 -1.39
C ALA A 70 12.73 14.02 -1.82
N VAL A 71 12.48 14.89 -0.84
CA VAL A 71 12.05 16.26 -1.07
C VAL A 71 13.14 17.19 -0.57
N THR A 72 13.59 18.08 -1.46
CA THR A 72 14.51 19.16 -1.12
C THR A 72 13.70 20.42 -0.84
N ASP A 73 13.70 20.88 0.41
CA ASP A 73 13.03 22.11 0.80
C ASP A 73 13.83 23.35 0.34
N PRO A 74 13.23 24.56 0.32
CA PRO A 74 13.86 25.76 -0.27
C PRO A 74 15.15 26.21 0.44
N ASP A 75 15.35 25.79 1.68
CA ASP A 75 16.56 26.04 2.48
C ASP A 75 17.68 25.01 2.19
N GLY A 76 17.42 24.03 1.32
CA GLY A 76 18.35 22.98 0.92
C GLY A 76 18.33 21.75 1.83
N THR A 77 17.46 21.71 2.84
CA THR A 77 17.28 20.51 3.68
C THR A 77 16.58 19.39 2.90
N LEU A 78 16.84 18.16 3.32
CA LEU A 78 16.32 16.96 2.68
C LEU A 78 15.42 16.22 3.66
N ARG A 79 14.30 15.73 3.16
CA ARG A 79 13.40 14.85 3.90
C ARG A 79 12.80 13.80 3.01
N ASP A 80 12.30 12.74 3.64
CA ASP A 80 11.42 11.80 2.99
C ASP A 80 10.12 12.49 2.57
N GLY A 81 9.71 12.29 1.33
CA GLY A 81 8.50 12.91 0.81
C GLY A 81 7.22 12.35 1.41
N ARG A 82 7.21 11.08 1.83
CA ARG A 82 6.04 10.41 2.40
C ARG A 82 5.96 10.59 3.92
N THR A 83 7.05 10.35 4.64
CA THR A 83 7.05 10.39 6.11
C THR A 83 7.40 11.77 6.67
N GLY A 84 8.01 12.63 5.85
CA GLY A 84 8.51 13.92 6.30
C GLY A 84 9.75 13.83 7.19
N VAL A 85 10.29 12.64 7.42
CA VAL A 85 11.47 12.42 8.27
C VAL A 85 12.70 13.02 7.60
N ALA A 86 13.49 13.77 8.37
CA ALA A 86 14.68 14.41 7.85
C ALA A 86 15.76 13.41 7.43
N ALA A 87 16.44 13.74 6.34
CA ALA A 87 17.65 13.08 5.85
C ALA A 87 18.79 14.08 5.87
N SER A 88 19.98 13.66 6.29
CA SER A 88 21.17 14.52 6.23
C SER A 88 21.79 14.50 4.84
N ARG A 89 21.60 13.39 4.10
CA ARG A 89 22.17 13.14 2.77
C ARG A 89 21.39 12.05 2.04
N ILE A 90 21.59 11.95 0.72
CA ILE A 90 20.89 11.00 -0.16
C ILE A 90 21.16 9.54 0.24
N GLU A 91 22.36 9.24 0.72
CA GLU A 91 22.74 7.89 1.12
C GLU A 91 21.95 7.38 2.33
N ASP A 92 21.32 8.26 3.11
CA ASP A 92 20.47 7.85 4.23
C ASP A 92 19.31 6.97 3.74
N PHE A 93 18.76 7.23 2.55
CA PHE A 93 17.73 6.38 1.93
C PHE A 93 18.25 4.99 1.53
N VAL A 94 19.53 4.87 1.24
CA VAL A 94 20.11 3.55 0.93
C VAL A 94 20.38 2.77 2.21
N HIS A 95 20.83 3.45 3.26
CA HIS A 95 21.24 2.80 4.51
C HIS A 95 20.08 2.49 5.45
N ARG A 96 19.05 3.35 5.47
CA ARG A 96 17.90 3.24 6.38
C ARG A 96 16.66 2.69 5.68
N GLY A 97 16.65 2.64 4.36
CA GLY A 97 15.54 2.16 3.55
C GLY A 97 14.89 3.26 2.70
N PRO A 98 14.08 2.86 1.70
CA PRO A 98 13.42 3.77 0.76
C PRO A 98 12.43 4.73 1.40
N GLU A 99 12.11 4.47 2.66
CA GLU A 99 11.10 5.15 3.43
C GLU A 99 11.63 5.35 4.84
N LEU A 100 11.93 6.60 5.19
CA LEU A 100 12.60 6.89 6.44
C LEU A 100 11.62 6.83 7.61
N VAL A 101 11.91 5.99 8.59
CA VAL A 101 11.16 5.88 9.86
C VAL A 101 11.75 6.84 10.90
N GLY A 102 10.88 7.51 11.65
CA GLY A 102 11.25 8.45 12.72
C GLY A 102 10.22 9.56 12.91
N THR A 103 10.55 10.53 13.76
CA THR A 103 9.74 11.74 13.93
C THR A 103 9.82 12.60 12.67
N PRO A 104 8.68 12.97 12.05
CA PRO A 104 8.67 13.90 10.92
C PRO A 104 9.32 15.23 11.28
N SER A 105 9.91 15.91 10.29
CA SER A 105 10.37 17.28 10.46
C SER A 105 9.23 18.16 10.97
N PRO A 106 9.46 19.07 11.94
CA PRO A 106 8.46 20.03 12.39
C PRO A 106 7.88 20.90 11.25
N GLU A 107 8.62 21.02 10.15
CA GLU A 107 8.24 21.78 8.97
C GLU A 107 7.44 20.96 7.94
N HIS A 108 7.26 19.65 8.19
CA HIS A 108 6.48 18.79 7.31
C HIS A 108 5.02 19.29 7.28
N PRO A 109 4.50 19.73 6.11
CA PRO A 109 3.19 20.37 6.08
C PRO A 109 2.07 19.37 6.35
N VAL A 110 0.97 19.85 6.92
CA VAL A 110 -0.28 19.08 7.07
C VAL A 110 -1.27 19.53 6.01
N ALA A 111 -1.91 18.57 5.34
CA ALA A 111 -2.91 18.83 4.30
C ALA A 111 -4.11 19.60 4.88
N ARG A 112 -4.48 20.71 4.22
CA ARG A 112 -5.61 21.56 4.65
C ARG A 112 -6.94 21.12 4.04
N ASP A 113 -6.93 20.76 2.77
CA ASP A 113 -8.13 20.51 1.97
C ASP A 113 -8.24 19.02 1.60
N SER A 114 -8.05 18.14 2.58
CA SER A 114 -8.16 16.70 2.36
C SER A 114 -9.61 16.22 2.40
N VAL A 115 -9.92 15.25 1.54
CA VAL A 115 -11.21 14.54 1.47
C VAL A 115 -11.10 13.18 2.13
N ARG A 116 -12.22 12.64 2.62
CA ARG A 116 -12.29 11.26 3.08
C ARG A 116 -12.11 10.29 1.91
N GLN A 117 -11.27 9.31 2.12
CA GLN A 117 -11.01 8.23 1.18
C GLN A 117 -11.09 6.88 1.90
N ILE A 118 -11.44 5.85 1.15
CA ILE A 118 -11.28 4.46 1.57
C ILE A 118 -10.17 3.85 0.72
N SER A 119 -9.16 3.27 1.36
CA SER A 119 -8.19 2.41 0.69
C SER A 119 -8.53 0.95 0.96
N ILE A 120 -8.44 0.15 -0.09
CA ILE A 120 -8.77 -1.26 -0.10
C ILE A 120 -7.61 -1.99 -0.72
N ASP A 121 -6.97 -2.85 0.05
CA ASP A 121 -5.92 -3.73 -0.41
C ASP A 121 -6.47 -5.17 -0.33
N LEU A 122 -6.63 -5.84 -1.47
CA LEU A 122 -7.13 -7.23 -1.52
C LEU A 122 -6.13 -8.10 -2.26
N THR A 123 -5.89 -9.29 -1.71
CA THR A 123 -5.28 -10.41 -2.42
C THR A 123 -6.37 -11.41 -2.75
N LEU A 124 -6.44 -11.80 -4.01
CA LEU A 124 -7.45 -12.65 -4.58
C LEU A 124 -6.78 -13.83 -5.27
N ARG A 125 -7.36 -15.01 -5.14
CA ARG A 125 -6.94 -16.23 -5.83
C ARG A 125 -8.02 -16.64 -6.82
N HIS A 126 -7.65 -16.78 -8.09
CA HIS A 126 -8.55 -17.32 -9.10
C HIS A 126 -8.38 -18.83 -9.19
N HIS A 127 -9.50 -19.55 -9.25
CA HIS A 127 -9.49 -21.00 -9.43
C HIS A 127 -9.09 -21.39 -10.85
N ALA A 128 -8.20 -22.39 -10.96
CA ALA A 128 -7.70 -22.91 -12.24
C ALA A 128 -8.80 -23.39 -13.21
N GLU A 129 -9.96 -23.80 -12.67
CA GLU A 129 -11.09 -24.33 -13.45
C GLU A 129 -12.05 -23.24 -13.95
N ARG A 130 -11.91 -21.99 -13.49
CA ARG A 130 -12.74 -20.85 -13.90
C ARG A 130 -12.01 -19.98 -14.92
N ALA A 131 -12.76 -19.20 -15.68
CA ALA A 131 -12.16 -18.18 -16.54
C ALA A 131 -11.45 -17.14 -15.65
N ILE A 132 -10.15 -16.96 -15.85
CA ILE A 132 -9.36 -15.91 -15.18
C ILE A 132 -9.81 -14.57 -15.73
N ASP A 133 -10.26 -13.69 -14.83
CA ASP A 133 -10.83 -12.38 -15.11
C ASP A 133 -10.28 -11.34 -14.12
N ILE A 134 -9.10 -10.79 -14.44
CA ILE A 134 -8.40 -9.79 -13.61
C ILE A 134 -9.20 -8.49 -13.59
N GLY A 135 -9.37 -7.87 -12.43
CA GLY A 135 -10.10 -6.61 -12.27
C GLY A 135 -11.60 -6.76 -12.04
N SER A 136 -12.12 -7.98 -11.84
CA SER A 136 -13.53 -8.21 -11.45
C SER A 136 -13.88 -7.52 -10.14
N ALA A 137 -12.95 -7.53 -9.17
CA ALA A 137 -13.14 -6.88 -7.89
C ALA A 137 -13.23 -5.36 -7.99
N ILE A 138 -12.56 -4.74 -8.97
CA ILE A 138 -12.70 -3.31 -9.27
C ILE A 138 -14.13 -3.00 -9.76
N GLU A 139 -14.68 -3.82 -10.66
CA GLU A 139 -16.05 -3.62 -11.17
C GLU A 139 -17.11 -3.79 -10.07
N ALA A 140 -16.93 -4.76 -9.17
CA ALA A 140 -17.82 -4.94 -8.03
C ALA A 140 -17.77 -3.75 -7.04
N LEU A 141 -16.59 -3.20 -6.79
CA LEU A 141 -16.44 -1.97 -6.02
C LEU A 141 -17.12 -0.79 -6.71
N CYS A 142 -17.00 -0.68 -8.03
CA CYS A 142 -17.63 0.40 -8.78
C CYS A 142 -19.15 0.47 -8.57
N GLU A 143 -19.84 -0.67 -8.71
CA GLU A 143 -21.29 -0.73 -8.55
C GLU A 143 -21.72 -0.23 -7.17
N THR A 144 -20.83 -0.35 -6.19
CA THR A 144 -21.09 0.01 -4.80
C THR A 144 -20.94 1.49 -4.57
N VAL A 145 -19.84 2.09 -5.04
CA VAL A 145 -19.54 3.51 -4.79
C VAL A 145 -20.10 4.43 -5.88
N GLY A 146 -20.55 3.88 -7.01
CA GLY A 146 -21.07 4.65 -8.14
C GLY A 146 -20.00 5.35 -8.98
N THR A 147 -18.72 5.07 -8.71
CA THR A 147 -17.57 5.58 -9.49
C THR A 147 -16.75 4.42 -10.02
N CYS A 148 -16.18 4.57 -11.22
CA CYS A 148 -15.38 3.53 -11.87
C CYS A 148 -14.11 4.11 -12.49
N PRO A 149 -13.06 3.29 -12.67
CA PRO A 149 -12.00 3.65 -13.58
C PRO A 149 -12.57 3.76 -15.01
N THR A 150 -12.06 4.76 -15.73
CA THR A 150 -12.41 5.02 -17.13
C THR A 150 -11.23 4.79 -18.06
N ARG A 151 -10.02 4.76 -17.50
CA ARG A 151 -8.76 4.58 -18.18
C ARG A 151 -7.87 3.61 -17.42
N TRP A 152 -7.02 2.91 -18.16
CA TRP A 152 -5.97 2.08 -17.60
C TRP A 152 -4.70 2.11 -18.46
N GLY A 153 -3.64 1.52 -17.94
CA GLY A 153 -2.36 1.33 -18.63
C GLY A 153 -1.29 0.77 -17.69
N THR A 154 -0.07 0.63 -18.20
CA THR A 154 1.09 0.09 -17.48
C THR A 154 2.11 1.17 -17.12
N ALA A 155 2.00 2.32 -17.76
CA ALA A 155 2.73 3.55 -17.50
C ALA A 155 1.83 4.71 -17.90
N GLU A 156 2.08 5.89 -17.33
CA GLU A 156 1.26 7.06 -17.56
C GLU A 156 1.82 7.94 -18.70
N PRO A 157 0.96 8.69 -19.42
CA PRO A 157 -0.48 8.89 -19.20
C PRO A 157 -1.33 7.66 -19.52
N LEU A 158 -2.33 7.38 -18.67
CA LEU A 158 -3.27 6.28 -18.89
C LEU A 158 -4.27 6.65 -20.00
N THR A 159 -4.10 6.07 -21.18
CA THR A 159 -4.83 6.47 -22.40
C THR A 159 -5.81 5.41 -22.90
N VAL A 160 -5.71 4.16 -22.43
CA VAL A 160 -6.56 3.06 -22.89
C VAL A 160 -7.87 3.07 -22.09
N PRO A 161 -9.05 3.01 -22.73
CA PRO A 161 -10.32 2.84 -22.01
C PRO A 161 -10.30 1.59 -21.11
N TRP A 162 -10.87 1.71 -19.91
CA TRP A 162 -11.03 0.56 -19.01
C TRP A 162 -11.78 -0.57 -19.72
N ASP A 163 -11.13 -1.73 -19.80
CA ASP A 163 -11.70 -2.97 -20.35
C ASP A 163 -11.04 -4.15 -19.65
N ARG A 164 -11.83 -4.84 -18.82
CA ARG A 164 -11.40 -5.97 -18.00
C ARG A 164 -10.81 -7.11 -18.83
N TRP A 165 -11.36 -7.34 -20.02
CA TRP A 165 -10.88 -8.40 -20.90
C TRP A 165 -9.48 -8.08 -21.41
N VAL A 166 -9.22 -6.82 -21.80
CA VAL A 166 -7.91 -6.40 -22.31
C VAL A 166 -6.86 -6.44 -21.20
N VAL A 167 -7.20 -5.97 -20.00
CA VAL A 167 -6.34 -6.08 -18.79
C VAL A 167 -5.96 -7.54 -18.54
N THR A 168 -6.93 -8.44 -18.62
CA THR A 168 -6.71 -9.88 -18.45
C THR A 168 -5.80 -10.46 -19.53
N GLN A 169 -5.97 -10.06 -20.80
CA GLN A 169 -5.06 -10.51 -21.88
C GLN A 169 -3.64 -10.01 -21.67
N TYR A 170 -3.47 -8.78 -21.17
CA TYR A 170 -2.16 -8.24 -20.82
C TYR A 170 -1.50 -9.07 -19.71
N ALA A 171 -2.22 -9.36 -18.62
CA ALA A 171 -1.69 -10.21 -17.54
C ALA A 171 -1.26 -11.61 -18.05
N LYS A 172 -2.05 -12.20 -18.96
CA LYS A 172 -1.69 -13.46 -19.63
C LYS A 172 -0.47 -13.35 -20.53
N HIS A 173 -0.23 -12.20 -21.14
CA HIS A 173 0.92 -11.97 -22.01
C HIS A 173 2.23 -11.84 -21.22
N GLU A 174 2.20 -11.18 -20.06
CA GLU A 174 3.37 -11.01 -19.20
C GLU A 174 3.78 -12.29 -18.48
N ALA A 175 2.87 -13.25 -18.33
CA ALA A 175 3.14 -14.52 -17.67
C ALA A 175 4.36 -15.26 -18.30
N PRO A 176 5.29 -15.79 -17.48
CA PRO A 176 5.19 -16.01 -16.03
C PRO A 176 5.63 -14.83 -15.16
N ALA A 177 6.03 -13.70 -15.74
CA ALA A 177 6.38 -12.52 -14.94
C ALA A 177 5.13 -11.90 -14.30
N VAL A 178 5.34 -11.14 -13.21
CA VAL A 178 4.26 -10.38 -12.56
C VAL A 178 3.87 -9.22 -13.49
N SER A 179 2.60 -9.17 -13.87
CA SER A 179 2.05 -8.02 -14.59
C SER A 179 1.62 -6.96 -13.59
N THR A 180 1.96 -5.69 -13.84
CA THR A 180 1.45 -4.53 -13.08
C THR A 180 0.68 -3.62 -14.02
N SER A 181 -0.49 -3.16 -13.57
CA SER A 181 -1.34 -2.23 -14.31
C SER A 181 -2.03 -1.24 -13.36
N TYR A 182 -2.40 -0.09 -13.89
CA TYR A 182 -2.99 1.02 -13.16
C TYR A 182 -4.30 1.41 -13.82
N ALA A 183 -5.29 1.80 -13.01
CA ALA A 183 -6.60 2.23 -13.47
C ALA A 183 -7.01 3.52 -12.75
N VAL A 184 -7.58 4.47 -13.48
CA VAL A 184 -8.03 5.76 -12.92
C VAL A 184 -9.39 6.19 -13.45
N GLY A 185 -10.13 6.88 -12.61
CA GLY A 185 -11.40 7.52 -12.90
C GLY A 185 -11.68 8.64 -11.92
N GLU A 186 -12.81 9.32 -12.07
CA GLU A 186 -13.22 10.35 -11.12
C GLU A 186 -13.43 9.75 -9.73
N GLY A 187 -12.66 10.22 -8.75
CA GLY A 187 -12.69 9.69 -7.37
C GLY A 187 -12.25 8.24 -7.24
N PHE A 188 -11.55 7.68 -8.23
CA PHE A 188 -11.11 6.28 -8.24
C PHE A 188 -9.68 6.16 -8.77
N SER A 189 -8.81 5.47 -8.03
CA SER A 189 -7.52 5.02 -8.54
C SER A 189 -7.21 3.64 -8.03
N ALA A 190 -6.73 2.75 -8.88
CA ALA A 190 -6.32 1.42 -8.48
C ALA A 190 -5.01 0.99 -9.14
N THR A 191 -4.30 0.11 -8.46
CA THR A 191 -3.22 -0.70 -8.98
C THR A 191 -3.64 -2.15 -8.91
N MET A 192 -3.39 -2.92 -9.97
CA MET A 192 -3.52 -4.37 -9.95
C MET A 192 -2.20 -5.00 -10.36
N THR A 193 -1.80 -6.00 -9.60
CA THR A 193 -0.76 -6.93 -9.99
C THR A 193 -1.36 -8.32 -10.16
N ALA A 194 -0.83 -9.07 -11.12
CA ALA A 194 -1.24 -10.45 -11.34
C ALA A 194 -0.01 -11.31 -11.56
N HIS A 195 0.04 -12.42 -10.83
CA HIS A 195 1.05 -13.45 -10.97
C HIS A 195 0.38 -14.76 -11.37
N LEU A 196 0.67 -15.21 -12.58
CA LEU A 196 0.08 -16.40 -13.17
C LEU A 196 1.16 -17.50 -13.18
N LEU A 197 1.09 -18.41 -12.21
CA LEU A 197 2.07 -19.49 -12.06
C LEU A 197 1.35 -20.84 -11.83
N ASP A 198 1.76 -21.85 -12.60
CA ASP A 198 1.33 -23.25 -12.41
C ASP A 198 -0.20 -23.48 -12.32
N GLY A 199 -0.97 -22.66 -13.04
CA GLY A 199 -2.44 -22.75 -13.09
C GLY A 199 -3.15 -22.02 -11.94
N VAL A 200 -2.42 -21.41 -11.01
CA VAL A 200 -2.94 -20.51 -9.98
C VAL A 200 -2.70 -19.07 -10.41
N VAL A 201 -3.72 -18.22 -10.25
CA VAL A 201 -3.57 -16.78 -10.46
C VAL A 201 -3.78 -16.07 -9.14
N VAL A 202 -2.74 -15.39 -8.68
CA VAL A 202 -2.81 -14.49 -7.55
C VAL A 202 -2.90 -13.07 -8.10
N GLU A 203 -4.00 -12.41 -7.80
CA GLU A 203 -4.23 -11.00 -8.11
C GLU A 203 -4.14 -10.20 -6.81
N THR A 204 -3.29 -9.18 -6.78
CA THR A 204 -3.30 -8.19 -5.70
C THR A 204 -3.81 -6.88 -6.25
N MET A 205 -4.77 -6.27 -5.56
CA MET A 205 -5.32 -4.97 -5.92
C MET A 205 -5.18 -4.01 -4.76
N SER A 206 -4.81 -2.78 -5.07
CA SER A 206 -4.85 -1.64 -4.16
C SER A 206 -5.71 -0.56 -4.79
N ALA A 207 -6.84 -0.24 -4.20
CA ALA A 207 -7.78 0.75 -4.70
C ALA A 207 -7.99 1.87 -3.68
N VAL A 208 -8.07 3.10 -4.16
CA VAL A 208 -8.42 4.28 -3.37
C VAL A 208 -9.67 4.90 -3.98
N LEU A 209 -10.64 5.15 -3.11
CA LEU A 209 -11.98 5.64 -3.44
C LEU A 209 -12.23 6.94 -2.67
N THR A 210 -12.57 8.02 -3.36
CA THR A 210 -13.05 9.24 -2.70
C THR A 210 -14.50 9.07 -2.27
N ILE A 211 -14.78 9.38 -1.01
CA ILE A 211 -16.12 9.31 -0.45
C ILE A 211 -16.72 10.72 -0.44
N PRO A 212 -17.90 10.95 -1.06
CA PRO A 212 -18.58 12.24 -0.97
C PRO A 212 -18.80 12.65 0.49
N GLU A 213 -18.44 13.89 0.83
CA GLU A 213 -18.60 14.44 2.19
C GLU A 213 -20.06 14.81 2.54
N ASP A 214 -21.00 14.66 1.60
CA ASP A 214 -22.42 14.96 1.81
C ASP A 214 -23.02 14.01 2.86
N GLY A 215 -22.97 14.47 4.12
CA GLY A 215 -23.67 13.95 5.27
C GLY A 215 -23.37 12.48 5.56
N ALA A 216 -22.16 12.19 6.05
CA ALA A 216 -21.76 10.95 6.74
C ALA A 216 -22.72 9.78 6.44
N ASP A 217 -22.67 9.27 5.21
CA ASP A 217 -23.51 8.14 4.84
C ASP A 217 -23.03 6.93 5.64
N GLN A 218 -23.63 6.73 6.81
CA GLN A 218 -23.38 5.61 7.72
C GLN A 218 -23.67 4.27 7.02
N THR A 219 -24.33 4.27 5.85
CA THR A 219 -24.57 3.09 5.02
C THR A 219 -23.44 2.77 4.05
N LEU A 220 -22.49 3.68 3.83
CA LEU A 220 -21.38 3.48 2.89
C LEU A 220 -20.45 2.35 3.35
N ALA A 221 -20.09 2.30 4.64
CA ALA A 221 -19.30 1.21 5.18
C ALA A 221 -20.01 -0.16 5.03
N PRO A 222 -21.29 -0.33 5.44
CA PRO A 222 -22.08 -1.52 5.10
C PRO A 222 -22.09 -1.86 3.60
N ARG A 223 -22.31 -0.89 2.71
CA ARG A 223 -22.33 -1.11 1.25
C ARG A 223 -20.99 -1.59 0.70
N LEU A 224 -19.88 -1.04 1.19
CA LEU A 224 -18.53 -1.50 0.85
C LEU A 224 -18.31 -2.95 1.27
N LEU A 225 -18.84 -3.37 2.42
CA LEU A 225 -18.78 -4.78 2.81
C LEU A 225 -19.68 -5.66 1.94
N ASP A 226 -20.86 -5.19 1.55
CA ASP A 226 -21.71 -5.90 0.59
C ASP A 226 -21.03 -6.00 -0.79
N ALA A 227 -20.17 -5.04 -1.15
CA ALA A 227 -19.30 -5.13 -2.32
C ALA A 227 -18.29 -6.26 -2.17
N VAL A 228 -17.59 -6.30 -1.04
CA VAL A 228 -16.64 -7.37 -0.71
C VAL A 228 -17.33 -8.74 -0.74
N HIS A 229 -18.56 -8.84 -0.22
CA HIS A 229 -19.34 -10.08 -0.30
C HIS A 229 -19.61 -10.50 -1.75
N ARG A 230 -19.98 -9.57 -2.64
CA ARG A 230 -20.17 -9.85 -4.06
C ARG A 230 -18.87 -10.27 -4.75
N VAL A 231 -17.76 -9.59 -4.47
CA VAL A 231 -16.43 -10.00 -4.97
C VAL A 231 -16.13 -11.45 -4.60
N ALA A 232 -16.44 -11.82 -3.36
CA ALA A 232 -16.19 -13.14 -2.84
C ALA A 232 -17.08 -14.26 -3.42
N GLU A 233 -18.14 -13.93 -4.18
CA GLU A 233 -18.93 -14.92 -4.91
C GLU A 233 -18.21 -15.38 -6.19
N ASP A 234 -17.49 -14.46 -6.84
CA ASP A 234 -16.85 -14.69 -8.14
C ASP A 234 -15.37 -15.11 -8.00
N VAL A 235 -14.64 -14.50 -7.06
CA VAL A 235 -13.21 -14.71 -6.84
C VAL A 235 -12.96 -15.05 -5.37
N GLU A 236 -12.09 -16.02 -5.09
CA GLU A 236 -11.77 -16.41 -3.72
C GLU A 236 -10.83 -15.37 -3.09
N PRO A 237 -11.29 -14.56 -2.11
CA PRO A 237 -10.41 -13.66 -1.40
C PRO A 237 -9.44 -14.50 -0.58
N VAL A 238 -8.17 -14.12 -0.58
CA VAL A 238 -7.14 -14.67 0.30
C VAL A 238 -7.12 -13.87 1.58
N PHE A 239 -6.91 -12.57 1.43
CA PHE A 239 -6.84 -11.61 2.52
C PHE A 239 -7.10 -10.21 1.99
N GLY A 240 -7.58 -9.33 2.84
CA GLY A 240 -7.70 -7.93 2.48
C GLY A 240 -7.84 -7.01 3.67
N VAL A 241 -7.46 -5.75 3.48
CA VAL A 241 -7.55 -4.71 4.49
C VAL A 241 -8.30 -3.52 3.92
N VAL A 242 -9.21 -2.98 4.71
CA VAL A 242 -9.98 -1.78 4.37
C VAL A 242 -9.66 -0.71 5.41
N MET A 243 -9.09 0.39 4.94
CA MET A 243 -8.73 1.53 5.78
C MET A 243 -9.54 2.76 5.37
N GLN A 244 -9.96 3.54 6.36
CA GLN A 244 -10.38 4.92 6.15
C GLN A 244 -9.17 5.83 6.25
N ARG A 245 -8.97 6.69 5.27
CA ARG A 245 -7.88 7.67 5.28
C ARG A 245 -8.36 9.03 4.79
N ARG A 246 -7.47 10.01 4.87
CA ARG A 246 -7.60 11.29 4.20
C ARG A 246 -6.59 11.37 3.06
N GLY A 247 -6.94 12.12 2.03
CA GLY A 247 -6.08 12.36 0.87
C GLY A 247 -6.60 13.50 0.03
N ASP A 248 -5.96 13.75 -1.10
CA ASP A 248 -6.41 14.80 -2.03
C ASP A 248 -7.46 14.27 -3.00
N ALA A 249 -8.41 15.12 -3.39
CA ALA A 249 -9.50 14.75 -4.27
C ALA A 249 -9.04 14.33 -5.69
N ASP A 250 -7.86 14.80 -6.11
CA ASP A 250 -7.22 14.41 -7.37
C ASP A 250 -6.39 13.13 -7.26
N HIS A 251 -6.36 12.51 -6.07
CA HIS A 251 -5.60 11.30 -5.72
C HIS A 251 -4.08 11.44 -5.89
N LEU A 252 -3.55 12.64 -6.16
CA LEU A 252 -2.11 12.83 -6.21
C LEU A 252 -1.52 12.73 -4.80
N VAL A 253 -0.31 12.20 -4.72
CA VAL A 253 0.43 11.99 -3.49
C VAL A 253 1.35 13.19 -3.28
N ARG A 254 0.98 14.06 -2.35
CA ARG A 254 1.73 15.27 -1.99
C ARG A 254 2.65 15.01 -0.81
N ALA A 255 3.71 15.82 -0.69
CA ALA A 255 4.71 15.69 0.35
C ALA A 255 4.26 16.30 1.69
N VAL A 256 3.05 15.92 2.14
CA VAL A 256 2.32 16.47 3.29
C VAL A 256 1.69 15.34 4.09
N SER A 257 1.41 15.59 5.37
CA SER A 257 0.69 14.66 6.23
C SER A 257 -0.81 14.81 6.06
N HIS A 258 -1.50 13.69 5.89
CA HIS A 258 -2.97 13.60 5.88
C HIS A 258 -3.55 13.08 7.20
N GLY A 259 -2.72 12.91 8.23
CA GLY A 259 -3.07 12.20 9.45
C GLY A 259 -3.03 10.69 9.28
N GLU A 260 -3.29 9.98 10.38
CA GLU A 260 -3.22 8.53 10.43
C GLU A 260 -4.48 7.88 9.82
N PRO A 261 -4.34 6.84 8.98
CA PRO A 261 -5.48 6.05 8.53
C PRO A 261 -6.07 5.27 9.70
N ALA A 262 -7.37 4.99 9.65
CA ALA A 262 -8.09 4.20 10.64
C ALA A 262 -8.56 2.88 10.01
N PRO A 263 -8.20 1.72 10.58
CA PRO A 263 -8.73 0.43 10.16
C PRO A 263 -10.25 0.37 10.26
N LEU A 264 -10.89 -0.13 9.20
CA LEU A 264 -12.35 -0.35 9.18
C LEU A 264 -12.69 -1.83 9.20
N ALA A 265 -11.98 -2.63 8.40
CA ALA A 265 -12.24 -4.05 8.32
C ALA A 265 -11.04 -4.82 7.76
N VAL A 266 -11.02 -6.13 8.05
CA VAL A 266 -10.20 -7.13 7.38
C VAL A 266 -11.12 -8.15 6.71
N VAL A 267 -10.73 -8.61 5.53
CA VAL A 267 -11.33 -9.70 4.77
C VAL A 267 -10.40 -10.90 4.89
N VAL A 268 -10.90 -12.03 5.35
CA VAL A 268 -10.14 -13.28 5.48
C VAL A 268 -10.79 -14.33 4.60
N GLY A 269 -10.00 -14.89 3.70
CA GLY A 269 -10.41 -15.97 2.82
C GLY A 269 -10.78 -17.26 3.56
N PRO A 270 -11.61 -18.14 2.97
CA PRO A 270 -12.00 -19.41 3.57
C PRO A 270 -10.82 -20.22 4.10
N GLU A 271 -9.76 -20.42 3.30
CA GLU A 271 -8.56 -21.16 3.70
C GLU A 271 -7.83 -20.45 4.85
N ALA A 272 -7.70 -19.12 4.79
CA ALA A 272 -7.05 -18.34 5.84
C ALA A 272 -7.84 -18.37 7.17
N THR A 273 -9.15 -18.63 7.14
CA THR A 273 -9.93 -18.77 8.37
C THR A 273 -9.58 -20.00 9.21
N GLU A 274 -8.92 -21.01 8.62
CA GLU A 274 -8.43 -22.20 9.32
C GLU A 274 -7.21 -21.90 10.20
N PHE A 275 -6.50 -20.79 9.95
CA PHE A 275 -5.31 -20.37 10.70
C PHE A 275 -5.63 -19.36 11.80
N LEU A 276 -6.92 -19.07 12.03
CA LEU A 276 -7.34 -18.19 13.11
C LEU A 276 -7.36 -18.93 14.44
N ASP A 277 -6.62 -18.43 15.41
CA ASP A 277 -6.79 -18.80 16.81
C ASP A 277 -8.13 -18.26 17.33
N ARG A 278 -9.03 -19.19 17.67
CA ARG A 278 -10.36 -18.89 18.23
C ARG A 278 -10.47 -19.25 19.71
N ASP A 279 -9.35 -19.57 20.37
CA ASP A 279 -9.37 -19.89 21.78
C ASP A 279 -9.71 -18.66 22.63
N GLY A 280 -10.54 -18.87 23.66
CA GLY A 280 -11.00 -17.82 24.56
C GLY A 280 -12.17 -16.99 24.01
N VAL A 281 -12.09 -15.66 24.15
CA VAL A 281 -13.16 -14.75 23.70
C VAL A 281 -13.04 -14.52 22.20
N TRP A 282 -14.09 -14.90 21.46
CA TRP A 282 -14.20 -14.73 20.02
C TRP A 282 -15.53 -14.06 19.61
N PRO A 283 -15.51 -13.09 18.67
CA PRO A 283 -14.31 -12.49 18.08
C PRO A 283 -13.60 -11.56 19.11
N PRO A 284 -12.37 -11.07 18.82
CA PRO A 284 -11.68 -10.14 19.72
C PRO A 284 -12.56 -8.94 20.11
N PRO A 285 -12.36 -8.34 21.29
CA PRO A 285 -13.14 -7.18 21.72
C PRO A 285 -13.15 -6.07 20.66
N ARG A 286 -14.28 -5.33 20.56
CA ARG A 286 -14.46 -4.23 19.59
C ARG A 286 -14.37 -4.66 18.11
N THR A 287 -14.64 -5.94 17.85
CA THR A 287 -14.78 -6.47 16.50
C THR A 287 -16.16 -7.08 16.28
N THR A 288 -16.67 -6.96 15.06
CA THR A 288 -17.88 -7.64 14.61
C THR A 288 -17.54 -8.50 13.40
N THR A 289 -17.98 -9.75 13.39
CA THR A 289 -17.69 -10.68 12.30
C THR A 289 -18.93 -11.04 11.48
N SER A 290 -18.76 -11.17 10.17
CA SER A 290 -19.75 -11.73 9.25
C SER A 290 -19.08 -12.73 8.31
N THR A 291 -19.81 -13.76 7.90
CA THR A 291 -19.27 -14.81 7.03
C THR A 291 -19.73 -14.66 5.59
N PHE A 292 -18.91 -15.06 4.64
CA PHE A 292 -19.25 -15.19 3.22
C PHE A 292 -18.82 -16.56 2.67
N GLY A 293 -19.05 -16.78 1.38
CA GLY A 293 -18.88 -18.06 0.67
C GLY A 293 -17.69 -18.90 1.13
N GLY A 294 -17.89 -20.23 1.23
CA GLY A 294 -16.85 -21.18 1.63
C GLY A 294 -16.41 -21.11 3.10
N GLY A 295 -16.92 -20.17 3.89
CA GLY A 295 -16.51 -19.97 5.29
C GLY A 295 -15.57 -18.78 5.50
N GLY A 296 -15.38 -17.93 4.48
CA GLY A 296 -14.63 -16.68 4.59
C GLY A 296 -15.26 -15.73 5.61
N LEU A 297 -14.44 -14.81 6.14
CA LEU A 297 -14.80 -13.92 7.24
C LEU A 297 -14.51 -12.46 6.88
N VAL A 298 -15.45 -11.56 7.17
CA VAL A 298 -15.20 -10.12 7.26
C VAL A 298 -15.19 -9.76 8.74
N VAL A 299 -14.12 -9.11 9.18
CA VAL A 299 -13.95 -8.63 10.55
C VAL A 299 -13.96 -7.12 10.53
N ARG A 300 -14.99 -6.51 11.10
CA ARG A 300 -15.14 -5.06 11.23
C ARG A 300 -14.54 -4.59 12.55
N PHE A 301 -13.92 -3.41 12.53
CA PHE A 301 -13.35 -2.78 13.70
C PHE A 301 -14.20 -1.60 14.14
N ASP A 302 -14.64 -1.63 15.40
CA ASP A 302 -15.34 -0.49 16.01
C ASP A 302 -14.34 0.55 16.54
N ASP A 303 -13.09 0.14 16.77
CA ASP A 303 -12.04 0.96 17.38
C ASP A 303 -10.65 0.72 16.77
N GLY A 304 -10.54 1.05 15.48
CA GLY A 304 -9.29 1.30 14.77
C GLY A 304 -8.16 0.30 15.00
N TRP A 305 -6.96 0.82 15.30
CA TRP A 305 -5.71 0.06 15.36
C TRP A 305 -5.66 -0.97 16.47
N GLU A 306 -6.15 -0.66 17.68
CA GLU A 306 -6.16 -1.64 18.80
C GLU A 306 -6.97 -2.90 18.42
N ALA A 307 -8.11 -2.71 17.75
CA ALA A 307 -8.95 -3.81 17.31
C ALA A 307 -8.34 -4.60 16.15
N LEU A 308 -7.60 -3.93 15.26
CA LEU A 308 -6.83 -4.58 14.20
C LEU A 308 -5.67 -5.40 14.78
N GLU A 309 -4.84 -4.82 15.65
CA GLU A 309 -3.71 -5.49 16.31
C GLU A 309 -4.18 -6.73 17.07
N ALA A 310 -5.21 -6.60 17.91
CA ALA A 310 -5.80 -7.71 18.65
C ALA A 310 -6.38 -8.81 17.75
N PHE A 311 -6.74 -8.48 16.51
CA PHE A 311 -7.17 -9.46 15.51
C PHE A 311 -5.98 -10.10 14.79
N LEU A 312 -4.97 -9.33 14.40
CA LEU A 312 -3.76 -9.83 13.74
C LEU A 312 -2.98 -10.79 14.65
N ASP A 313 -2.97 -10.55 15.96
CA ASP A 313 -2.42 -11.46 16.97
C ASP A 313 -3.08 -12.85 16.98
N ARG A 314 -4.24 -13.01 16.33
CA ARG A 314 -4.94 -14.30 16.17
C ARG A 314 -4.58 -15.03 14.89
N ILE A 315 -3.79 -14.42 14.02
CA ILE A 315 -3.36 -15.02 12.75
C ILE A 315 -1.96 -15.59 12.95
N ASP A 316 -1.78 -16.86 12.58
CA ASP A 316 -0.46 -17.47 12.45
C ASP A 316 0.31 -16.81 11.28
N GLU A 317 1.23 -15.89 11.60
CA GLU A 317 1.97 -15.06 10.65
C GLU A 317 2.75 -15.88 9.62
N ASP A 318 3.45 -16.93 10.06
CA ASP A 318 4.26 -17.79 9.19
C ASP A 318 3.41 -18.51 8.15
N ARG A 319 2.23 -18.98 8.55
CA ARG A 319 1.28 -19.66 7.65
C ARG A 319 0.54 -18.67 6.76
N PHE A 320 0.30 -17.46 7.27
CA PHE A 320 -0.32 -16.38 6.51
C PHE A 320 0.59 -15.90 5.36
N LEU A 321 1.88 -15.67 5.63
CA LEU A 321 2.86 -15.29 4.60
C LEU A 321 3.01 -16.34 3.49
N GLN A 322 2.87 -17.62 3.84
CA GLN A 322 2.83 -18.71 2.85
C GLN A 322 1.59 -18.66 1.96
N LEU A 323 0.45 -18.21 2.49
CA LEU A 323 -0.83 -18.17 1.77
C LEU A 323 -0.94 -16.97 0.81
N VAL A 324 -0.30 -15.84 1.15
CA VAL A 324 -0.13 -14.70 0.22
C VAL A 324 0.95 -14.99 -0.84
N GLY A 325 1.59 -16.16 -0.80
CA GLY A 325 2.50 -16.64 -1.84
C GLY A 325 3.86 -15.95 -1.86
N GLY A 326 4.29 -15.39 -0.72
CA GLY A 326 5.56 -14.66 -0.62
C GLY A 326 5.64 -13.39 -1.48
N ALA A 327 4.53 -12.96 -2.12
CA ALA A 327 4.39 -11.58 -2.49
C ALA A 327 4.37 -10.81 -1.18
N PRO A 328 5.26 -9.83 -0.99
CA PRO A 328 5.04 -8.88 0.07
C PRO A 328 3.62 -8.35 -0.17
N LEU A 329 2.72 -8.59 0.78
CA LEU A 329 2.01 -7.42 1.27
C LEU A 329 3.12 -6.39 1.43
N ASP A 330 3.00 -5.20 0.90
CA ASP A 330 3.79 -4.12 1.47
C ASP A 330 2.96 -3.75 2.71
N PRO A 331 3.08 -4.47 3.88
CA PRO A 331 2.80 -3.75 5.07
C PRO A 331 3.84 -2.64 5.04
N ALA A 332 3.48 -1.47 5.53
CA ALA A 332 4.50 -0.70 6.20
C ALA A 332 5.13 -1.65 7.24
N HIS A 333 6.24 -2.31 6.90
CA HIS A 333 6.86 -3.33 7.75
C HIS A 333 7.30 -2.64 9.04
N ASP A 334 6.56 -2.94 10.10
CA ASP A 334 6.97 -3.88 11.15
C ASP A 334 8.38 -3.73 11.76
N GLU A 335 8.36 -3.45 13.07
CA GLU A 335 9.15 -4.07 14.16
C GLU A 335 9.32 -3.05 15.29
N GLY A 336 8.21 -2.81 16.00
CA GLY A 336 8.20 -2.20 17.31
C GLY A 336 8.45 -3.24 18.40
N THR A 337 9.60 -3.91 18.39
CA THR A 337 10.05 -4.70 19.54
C THR A 337 10.18 -3.77 20.75
N LEU A 338 9.14 -3.75 21.59
CA LEU A 338 9.15 -3.14 22.91
C LEU A 338 9.91 -4.06 23.87
N ASP A 339 11.23 -4.08 23.77
CA ASP A 339 12.09 -4.46 24.87
C ASP A 339 13.22 -3.44 25.01
N GLY A 340 13.04 -2.54 25.96
CA GLY A 340 13.95 -1.44 26.23
C GLY A 340 13.73 -0.90 27.64
N HIS A 341 14.35 -1.59 28.60
CA HIS A 341 14.53 -1.19 29.98
C HIS A 341 14.54 0.32 30.22
N VAL A 342 13.51 0.82 30.90
CA VAL A 342 13.65 2.01 31.74
C VAL A 342 14.20 1.53 33.08
N GLY A 343 15.52 1.64 33.21
CA GLY A 343 16.12 1.84 34.51
C GLY A 343 15.70 3.21 35.01
N ASP A 344 14.95 3.24 36.10
CA ASP A 344 14.94 4.39 36.99
C ASP A 344 15.51 3.94 38.33
N GLY A 345 16.57 4.65 38.74
CA GLY A 345 17.33 4.35 39.93
C GLY A 345 16.67 4.96 41.16
N SER A 346 16.95 4.37 42.32
CA SER A 346 17.43 5.14 43.47
C SER A 346 17.82 4.21 44.62
N HIS A 347 18.85 4.64 45.36
CA HIS A 347 19.21 4.23 46.74
C HIS A 347 20.03 2.92 46.86
N VAL A 348 21.17 2.82 47.55
CA VAL A 348 21.89 3.64 48.55
C VAL A 348 23.39 3.29 48.50
N PHE A 349 24.22 4.28 48.83
CA PHE A 349 25.65 4.19 49.16
C PHE A 349 26.07 3.09 50.15
N GLY A 350 27.34 2.68 50.02
CA GLY A 350 28.15 2.05 51.08
C GLY A 350 28.81 0.77 50.57
N GLY A 351 30.10 0.68 50.27
CA GLY A 351 31.22 1.24 51.01
C GLY A 351 31.93 0.10 51.76
N HIS A 352 33.16 -0.20 51.31
CA HIS A 352 34.27 -0.89 52.00
C HIS A 352 34.55 -2.38 51.78
N ARG A 353 35.69 -2.59 51.10
CA ARG A 353 36.87 -3.43 51.42
C ARG A 353 36.74 -4.96 51.43
N ALA A 354 37.38 -5.57 50.42
CA ALA A 354 38.59 -6.42 50.47
C ALA A 354 39.04 -6.95 51.87
N PRO A 355 39.64 -8.15 51.96
CA PRO A 355 40.72 -8.64 51.07
C PRO A 355 40.36 -9.81 50.16
#